data_AF-A0A9D1NGR9-F1
#
_entry.id   AF-A0A9D1NGR9-F1
#
_cell.length_a   1.000
_cell.length_b   1.000
_cell.length_c   1.000
_cell.angle_alpha   90.00
_cell.angle_beta   90.00
_cell.angle_gamma   90.00
#
_symmetry.space_group_name_H-M   'P 1'
#
loop_
_entity.id
_entity.type
_entity.pdbx_description
1 polymer ?
#
loop_
_entity_poly.entity_id
_entity_poly.type
_entity_poly.pdbx_seq_one_letter_code
_entity_poly.pdbx_strand_id
1 'polypeptide(L)'
;MQMEEKRAYAGELDIRKTSARDKIIGLAGNPNVGKSTVFNQLTGMNQHTGNWPGKTVANARGQYTYGGVNYILVDMPGTYSILASSAEEEVARNFICFGGADVTCVVADATCLERNLNLVLQILEITGNVVLCVNLIDEAKKKNIRIDLEKLSQTLGVPVVGTSARTGKGLSRLCEAIQEACKERRACRRIDYGEVIESAAAQISKRLDRLPCGGLSTRWLSLRILEEDTAFIRSLSDHLGAELSEDTEYQKALLAARAILVSGGIGQETLRDCYVSKIVRESEAIYHACVQTKPDYNARDRRLDRILTAKTTGIPIMLALLFVIFWITISGANYPSELLFSIFSWLEARLWELFAGAPPFISGLLIGGMYRVLSWVVSVMLPPMAIFFPLFTLLEDLGYLPRIAFNMDKFFKKAHAHGKQALTMCMGFGCNACGVTGCRIIDSPRERLIAILTNNFVPCNGRFAPPHKGQIYAGICVF
;
A
#
# COMPACT_ATOMS: atom_id res chain seq x y z
N MET A 1 -42.50 17.79 14.95
CA MET A 1 -42.39 16.39 14.48
C MET A 1 -41.02 16.23 13.85
N GLN A 2 -40.00 16.09 14.70
CA GLN A 2 -38.59 16.05 14.30
C GLN A 2 -38.31 14.67 13.72
N MET A 3 -37.82 14.63 12.48
CA MET A 3 -37.34 13.40 11.83
C MET A 3 -36.15 12.87 12.62
N GLU A 4 -36.26 11.65 13.13
CA GLU A 4 -35.12 10.88 13.61
C GLU A 4 -34.13 10.67 12.44
N GLU A 5 -33.01 11.37 12.50
CA GLU A 5 -31.84 11.09 11.67
C GLU A 5 -31.43 9.62 11.90
N LYS A 6 -31.60 8.78 10.87
CA LYS A 6 -30.95 7.46 10.83
C LYS A 6 -29.43 7.66 10.78
N ARG A 7 -28.81 7.76 11.96
CA ARG A 7 -27.36 7.65 12.14
C ARG A 7 -26.92 6.25 11.75
N ALA A 8 -26.21 6.11 10.64
CA ALA A 8 -25.35 4.95 10.44
C ALA A 8 -24.19 5.11 11.44
N TYR A 9 -24.22 4.32 12.51
CA TYR A 9 -23.17 4.07 13.51
C TYR A 9 -22.26 5.25 13.96
N ALA A 10 -22.31 5.54 15.27
CA ALA A 10 -21.50 6.58 15.94
C ALA A 10 -20.07 6.11 16.29
N GLY A 11 -19.32 5.61 15.29
CA GLY A 11 -17.91 5.25 15.43
C GLY A 11 -17.10 5.74 14.22
N GLU A 12 -16.31 6.78 14.44
CA GLU A 12 -15.13 7.16 13.64
C GLU A 12 -15.31 7.55 12.15
N LEU A 13 -16.52 7.78 11.65
CA LEU A 13 -16.74 8.33 10.31
C LEU A 13 -18.04 9.18 10.23
N ASP A 14 -17.94 10.50 10.07
CA ASP A 14 -19.11 11.36 9.79
C ASP A 14 -19.49 11.25 8.30
N ILE A 15 -20.06 10.11 7.91
CA ILE A 15 -20.66 9.93 6.58
C ILE A 15 -22.06 10.53 6.60
N ARG A 16 -22.15 11.81 6.24
CA ARG A 16 -23.44 12.49 6.10
C ARG A 16 -24.11 12.07 4.80
N LYS A 17 -25.16 11.26 4.94
CA LYS A 17 -26.12 11.04 3.84
C LYS A 17 -26.91 12.34 3.65
N THR A 18 -26.92 12.85 2.42
CA THR A 18 -27.70 14.05 2.05
C THR A 18 -29.18 13.68 1.88
N SER A 19 -29.46 12.43 1.51
CA SER A 19 -30.80 11.83 1.46
C SER A 19 -30.80 10.41 2.02
N ALA A 20 -31.93 9.95 2.54
CA ALA A 20 -32.11 8.55 2.98
C ALA A 20 -31.94 7.53 1.83
N ARG A 21 -31.98 7.98 0.57
CA ARG A 21 -31.74 7.16 -0.62
C ARG A 21 -30.25 7.01 -0.97
N ASP A 22 -29.37 7.77 -0.32
CA ASP A 22 -27.94 7.75 -0.63
C ASP A 22 -27.32 6.40 -0.25
N LYS A 23 -26.54 5.88 -1.19
CA LYS A 23 -25.87 4.58 -1.08
C LYS A 23 -24.39 4.77 -0.78
N ILE A 24 -23.88 4.07 0.23
CA ILE A 24 -22.47 4.12 0.61
C ILE A 24 -21.76 2.96 -0.07
N ILE A 25 -20.73 3.26 -0.85
CA ILE A 25 -19.91 2.28 -1.55
C ILE A 25 -18.50 2.32 -0.99
N GLY A 26 -18.03 1.18 -0.48
CA GLY A 26 -16.64 1.02 -0.05
C GLY A 26 -15.76 0.61 -1.22
N LEU A 27 -14.71 1.36 -1.54
CA LEU A 27 -13.75 1.01 -2.57
C LEU A 27 -12.51 0.35 -1.95
N ALA A 28 -12.37 -0.96 -2.13
CA ALA A 28 -11.28 -1.78 -1.61
C ALA A 28 -10.33 -2.21 -2.73
N GLY A 29 -9.12 -2.62 -2.39
CA GLY A 29 -8.19 -3.20 -3.36
C GLY A 29 -6.75 -3.14 -2.87
N ASN A 30 -5.89 -3.94 -3.51
CA ASN A 30 -4.46 -3.91 -3.24
C ASN A 30 -3.85 -2.54 -3.62
N PRO A 31 -2.69 -2.18 -3.04
CA PRO A 31 -1.93 -1.04 -3.53
C PRO A 31 -1.65 -1.16 -5.04
N ASN A 32 -1.67 -0.02 -5.74
CA ASN A 32 -1.31 0.08 -7.17
C ASN A 32 -2.22 -0.65 -8.18
N VAL A 33 -3.42 -1.10 -7.80
CA VAL A 33 -4.40 -1.72 -8.73
C VAL A 33 -5.22 -0.70 -9.57
N GLY A 34 -4.89 0.59 -9.46
CA GLY A 34 -5.64 1.69 -10.09
C GLY A 34 -6.93 2.07 -9.36
N LYS A 35 -7.05 1.75 -8.06
CA LYS A 35 -8.16 2.15 -7.17
C LYS A 35 -8.42 3.66 -7.23
N SER A 36 -7.40 4.48 -7.02
CA SER A 36 -7.53 5.95 -7.10
C SER A 36 -7.89 6.44 -8.50
N THR A 37 -7.50 5.72 -9.55
CA THR A 37 -7.92 6.04 -10.93
C THR A 37 -9.40 5.78 -11.13
N VAL A 38 -9.93 4.66 -10.63
CA VAL A 38 -11.38 4.37 -10.64
C VAL A 38 -12.12 5.42 -9.82
N PHE A 39 -11.64 5.72 -8.61
CA PHE A 39 -12.23 6.74 -7.73
C PHE A 39 -12.32 8.10 -8.41
N ASN A 40 -11.23 8.58 -9.01
CA ASN A 40 -11.18 9.88 -9.67
C ASN A 40 -12.09 9.96 -10.89
N GLN A 41 -12.17 8.89 -11.68
CA GLN A 41 -13.02 8.85 -12.86
C GLN A 41 -14.51 8.80 -12.53
N LEU A 42 -14.88 8.16 -11.43
CA LEU A 42 -16.28 8.12 -10.99
C LEU A 42 -16.73 9.42 -10.32
N THR A 43 -15.88 10.03 -9.49
CA THR A 43 -16.24 11.18 -8.64
C THR A 43 -15.91 12.54 -9.27
N GLY A 44 -15.03 12.59 -10.28
CA GLY A 44 -14.61 13.83 -10.93
C GLY A 44 -14.02 14.82 -9.92
N MET A 45 -14.53 16.05 -9.90
CA MET A 45 -14.08 17.11 -8.96
C MET A 45 -14.80 17.08 -7.61
N ASN A 46 -15.80 16.20 -7.42
CA ASN A 46 -16.62 16.16 -6.21
C ASN A 46 -15.98 15.27 -5.14
N GLN A 47 -14.77 15.64 -4.71
CA GLN A 47 -13.96 14.88 -3.76
C GLN A 47 -13.61 15.71 -2.53
N HIS A 48 -13.53 15.02 -1.39
CA HIS A 48 -12.99 15.56 -0.15
C HIS A 48 -11.94 14.60 0.40
N THR A 49 -10.73 15.11 0.58
CA THR A 49 -9.63 14.39 1.20
C THR A 49 -9.47 14.83 2.65
N GLY A 50 -9.33 13.87 3.56
CA GLY A 50 -9.07 14.10 4.98
C GLY A 50 -8.22 12.96 5.57
N ASN A 51 -8.22 12.82 6.89
CA ASN A 51 -7.61 11.68 7.58
C ASN A 51 -8.71 10.85 8.27
N TRP A 52 -8.47 9.55 8.42
CA TRP A 52 -9.29 8.70 9.26
C TRP A 52 -9.22 9.17 10.72
N PRO A 53 -10.36 9.40 11.41
CA PRO A 53 -10.37 9.86 12.79
C PRO A 53 -9.49 9.01 13.70
N GLY A 54 -8.66 9.68 14.52
CA GLY A 54 -7.73 9.00 15.43
C GLY A 54 -6.53 8.31 14.77
N LYS A 55 -6.37 8.37 13.44
CA LYS A 55 -5.28 7.72 12.69
C LYS A 55 -4.62 8.71 11.72
N THR A 56 -3.35 8.46 11.37
CA THR A 56 -2.60 9.25 10.37
C THR A 56 -2.83 8.79 8.94
N VAL A 57 -3.83 7.95 8.70
CA VAL A 57 -4.12 7.36 7.39
C VAL A 57 -5.03 8.31 6.62
N ALA A 58 -4.67 8.62 5.37
CA ALA A 58 -5.48 9.48 4.51
C ALA A 58 -6.81 8.78 4.12
N ASN A 59 -7.90 9.54 4.09
CA ASN A 59 -9.21 9.14 3.63
C ASN A 59 -9.63 10.03 2.45
N ALA A 60 -10.11 9.43 1.36
CA ALA A 60 -10.73 10.18 0.28
C ALA A 60 -12.20 9.74 0.14
N ARG A 61 -13.11 10.71 0.16
CA ARG A 61 -14.53 10.50 -0.11
C ARG A 61 -14.93 11.29 -1.33
N GLY A 62 -15.83 10.75 -2.15
CA GLY A 62 -16.37 11.46 -3.28
C GLY A 62 -17.80 11.06 -3.55
N GLN A 63 -18.51 11.88 -4.33
CA GLN A 63 -19.92 11.64 -4.65
C GLN A 63 -20.11 11.62 -6.16
N TYR A 64 -20.98 10.72 -6.63
CA TYR A 64 -21.42 10.68 -8.01
C TYR A 64 -22.89 10.28 -8.09
N THR A 65 -23.58 10.74 -9.12
CA THR A 65 -24.99 10.41 -9.36
C THR A 65 -25.11 9.49 -10.55
N TYR A 66 -25.82 8.38 -10.37
CA TYR A 66 -26.11 7.42 -11.44
C TYR A 66 -27.57 6.96 -11.35
N GLY A 67 -28.29 6.95 -12.48
CA GLY A 67 -29.71 6.53 -12.50
C GLY A 67 -30.63 7.32 -11.56
N GLY A 68 -30.31 8.59 -11.27
CA GLY A 68 -31.07 9.44 -10.35
C GLY A 68 -30.86 9.14 -8.85
N VAL A 69 -29.90 8.28 -8.51
CA VAL A 69 -29.50 7.97 -7.12
C VAL A 69 -28.10 8.51 -6.86
N ASN A 70 -27.89 9.07 -5.66
CA ASN A 70 -26.58 9.56 -5.23
C ASN A 70 -25.78 8.44 -4.54
N TYR A 71 -24.53 8.27 -4.96
CA TYR A 71 -23.60 7.28 -4.44
C TYR A 71 -22.42 7.99 -3.77
N ILE A 72 -22.20 7.67 -2.50
CA ILE A 72 -21.07 8.14 -1.72
C ILE A 72 -19.99 7.07 -1.79
N LEU A 73 -18.91 7.36 -2.50
CA LEU A 73 -17.76 6.47 -2.65
C LEU A 73 -16.73 6.80 -1.56
N VAL A 74 -16.35 5.81 -0.76
CA VAL A 74 -15.32 5.92 0.27
C VAL A 74 -14.11 5.12 -0.17
N ASP A 75 -12.97 5.79 -0.35
CA ASP A 75 -11.72 5.16 -0.74
C ASP A 75 -11.00 4.60 0.49
N MET A 76 -10.93 3.27 0.58
CA MET A 76 -10.18 2.62 1.66
C MET A 76 -8.67 2.62 1.35
N PRO A 77 -7.81 2.59 2.37
CA PRO A 77 -6.38 2.37 2.17
C PRO A 77 -6.13 1.10 1.34
N GLY A 78 -5.10 1.11 0.50
CA GLY A 78 -4.73 -0.08 -0.27
C GLY A 78 -4.17 -1.16 0.66
N THR A 79 -4.77 -2.34 0.68
CA THR A 79 -4.40 -3.42 1.61
C THR A 79 -4.19 -4.75 0.89
N TYR A 80 -3.29 -5.59 1.40
CA TYR A 80 -3.08 -6.93 0.84
C TYR A 80 -3.92 -8.00 1.56
N SER A 81 -4.33 -7.70 2.79
CA SER A 81 -5.08 -8.60 3.66
C SER A 81 -5.99 -7.77 4.58
N ILE A 82 -7.04 -8.42 5.10
CA ILE A 82 -7.92 -7.90 6.16
C ILE A 82 -7.56 -8.53 7.51
N LEU A 83 -6.63 -9.48 7.50
CA LEU A 83 -5.95 -10.01 8.69
C LEU A 83 -5.00 -8.94 9.23
N ALA A 84 -5.55 -7.93 9.89
CA ALA A 84 -4.88 -6.67 10.18
C ALA A 84 -3.53 -6.86 10.89
N SER A 85 -2.46 -6.46 10.19
CA SER A 85 -1.09 -6.37 10.72
C SER A 85 -0.58 -4.93 10.77
N SER A 86 -1.32 -4.01 10.13
CA SER A 86 -1.01 -2.58 10.01
C SER A 86 -2.24 -1.72 10.31
N ALA A 87 -2.02 -0.43 10.58
CA ALA A 87 -3.09 0.52 10.83
C ALA A 87 -4.00 0.70 9.60
N GLU A 88 -3.44 0.64 8.39
CA GLU A 88 -4.18 0.71 7.13
C GLU A 88 -5.11 -0.50 6.96
N GLU A 89 -4.63 -1.70 7.27
CA GLU A 89 -5.44 -2.93 7.23
C GLU A 89 -6.53 -2.94 8.29
N GLU A 90 -6.24 -2.44 9.50
CA GLU A 90 -7.22 -2.28 10.56
C GLU A 90 -8.35 -1.32 10.14
N VAL A 91 -8.02 -0.18 9.52
CA VAL A 91 -8.98 0.79 9.02
C VAL A 91 -9.86 0.19 7.92
N ALA A 92 -9.27 -0.51 6.94
CA ALA A 92 -10.03 -1.17 5.88
C ALA A 92 -10.95 -2.26 6.44
N ARG A 93 -10.47 -3.09 7.37
CA ARG A 93 -11.27 -4.11 8.06
C ARG A 93 -12.47 -3.49 8.77
N ASN A 94 -12.22 -2.49 9.61
CA ASN A 94 -13.26 -1.87 10.43
C ASN A 94 -14.30 -1.17 9.56
N PHE A 95 -13.89 -0.55 8.43
CA PHE A 95 -14.86 0.02 7.49
C PHE A 95 -15.74 -1.03 6.83
N ILE A 96 -15.17 -2.15 6.37
CA ILE A 96 -15.94 -3.22 5.71
C ILE A 96 -16.90 -3.88 6.71
N CYS A 97 -16.49 -4.04 7.97
CA CYS A 97 -17.31 -4.65 9.01
C CYS A 97 -18.37 -3.70 9.57
N PHE A 98 -17.99 -2.46 9.88
CA PHE A 98 -18.77 -1.56 10.74
C PHE A 98 -19.13 -0.23 10.06
N GLY A 99 -18.54 0.08 8.90
CA GLY A 99 -18.73 1.35 8.18
C GLY A 99 -20.08 1.50 7.47
N GLY A 100 -20.93 0.47 7.49
CA GLY A 100 -22.29 0.53 6.95
C GLY A 100 -22.36 0.68 5.42
N ALA A 101 -21.36 0.17 4.69
CA ALA A 101 -21.37 0.17 3.24
C ALA A 101 -22.51 -0.71 2.68
N ASP A 102 -23.28 -0.17 1.74
CA ASP A 102 -24.34 -0.91 1.03
C ASP A 102 -23.72 -1.98 0.11
N VAL A 103 -22.60 -1.65 -0.57
CA VAL A 103 -21.82 -2.53 -1.45
C VAL A 103 -20.33 -2.22 -1.31
N THR A 104 -19.50 -3.26 -1.31
CA THR A 104 -18.04 -3.15 -1.38
C THR A 104 -17.56 -3.42 -2.81
N CYS A 105 -17.04 -2.39 -3.49
CA CYS A 105 -16.41 -2.53 -4.79
C CYS A 105 -14.93 -2.86 -4.60
N VAL A 106 -14.51 -4.07 -4.98
CA VAL A 106 -13.11 -4.50 -4.87
C VAL A 106 -12.43 -4.32 -6.22
N VAL A 107 -11.39 -3.49 -6.27
CA VAL A 107 -10.59 -3.25 -7.48
C VAL A 107 -9.41 -4.22 -7.48
N ALA A 108 -9.30 -5.01 -8.54
CA ALA A 108 -8.23 -5.97 -8.76
C ALA A 108 -7.51 -5.67 -10.08
N ASP A 109 -6.18 -5.81 -10.09
CA ASP A 109 -5.40 -5.70 -11.32
C ASP A 109 -5.52 -7.00 -12.14
N ALA A 110 -5.97 -6.86 -13.39
CA ALA A 110 -6.06 -7.93 -14.38
C ALA A 110 -4.70 -8.61 -14.66
N THR A 111 -3.58 -7.90 -14.54
CA THR A 111 -2.25 -8.44 -14.84
C THR A 111 -1.67 -9.33 -13.74
N CYS A 112 -2.15 -9.21 -12.51
CA CYS A 112 -1.74 -10.01 -11.36
C CYS A 112 -2.94 -10.53 -10.55
N LEU A 113 -3.98 -10.97 -11.26
CA LEU A 113 -5.28 -11.31 -10.66
C LEU A 113 -5.19 -12.36 -9.53
N GLU A 114 -4.33 -13.37 -9.68
CA GLU A 114 -4.09 -14.41 -8.67
C GLU A 114 -3.79 -13.83 -7.27
N ARG A 115 -2.91 -12.83 -7.20
CA ARG A 115 -2.53 -12.19 -5.93
C ARG A 115 -3.67 -11.35 -5.36
N ASN A 116 -4.42 -10.66 -6.22
CA ASN A 116 -5.54 -9.80 -5.80
C ASN A 116 -6.74 -10.62 -5.31
N LEU A 117 -6.94 -11.84 -5.83
CA LEU A 117 -8.03 -12.72 -5.41
C LEU A 117 -7.96 -13.08 -3.92
N ASN A 118 -6.79 -13.07 -3.31
CA ASN A 118 -6.66 -13.28 -1.86
C ASN A 118 -7.49 -12.28 -1.05
N LEU A 119 -7.40 -10.99 -1.39
CA LEU A 119 -8.18 -9.93 -0.74
C LEU A 119 -9.68 -10.08 -1.08
N VAL A 120 -10.00 -10.38 -2.34
CA VAL A 120 -11.39 -10.58 -2.80
C VAL A 120 -12.06 -11.66 -1.97
N LEU A 121 -11.43 -12.83 -1.83
CA LEU A 121 -11.99 -13.94 -1.07
C LEU A 121 -12.19 -13.59 0.41
N GLN A 122 -11.24 -12.89 1.04
CA GLN A 122 -11.41 -12.43 2.43
C GLN A 122 -12.59 -11.47 2.59
N ILE A 123 -12.80 -10.56 1.64
CA ILE A 123 -13.95 -9.63 1.65
C ILE A 123 -15.26 -10.41 1.48
N LEU A 124 -15.28 -11.41 0.59
CA LEU A 124 -16.46 -12.25 0.36
C LEU A 124 -16.87 -13.05 1.60
N GLU A 125 -15.94 -13.37 2.49
CA GLU A 125 -16.28 -13.99 3.78
C GLU A 125 -16.97 -13.03 4.75
N ILE A 126 -16.67 -11.72 4.67
CA ILE A 126 -17.26 -10.68 5.52
C ILE A 126 -18.64 -10.28 5.02
N THR A 127 -18.77 -10.00 3.72
CA THR A 127 -20.00 -9.52 3.10
C THR A 127 -20.24 -10.14 1.72
N GLY A 128 -21.50 -10.46 1.44
CA GLY A 128 -21.96 -10.94 0.12
C GLY A 128 -22.31 -9.81 -0.86
N ASN A 129 -22.36 -8.55 -0.40
CA ASN A 129 -22.65 -7.39 -1.25
C ASN A 129 -21.35 -6.85 -1.84
N VAL A 130 -20.77 -7.59 -2.78
CA VAL A 130 -19.47 -7.27 -3.38
C VAL A 130 -19.61 -7.15 -4.89
N VAL A 131 -18.89 -6.20 -5.49
CA VAL A 131 -18.69 -6.12 -6.94
C VAL A 131 -17.19 -6.14 -7.21
N LEU A 132 -16.74 -7.04 -8.06
CA LEU A 132 -15.33 -7.14 -8.45
C LEU A 132 -15.06 -6.32 -9.72
N CYS A 133 -14.26 -5.27 -9.59
CA CYS A 133 -13.76 -4.47 -10.69
C CYS A 133 -12.38 -4.97 -11.11
N VAL A 134 -12.32 -5.73 -12.22
CA VAL A 134 -11.05 -6.19 -12.82
C VAL A 134 -10.52 -5.07 -13.72
N ASN A 135 -9.64 -4.24 -13.17
CA ASN A 135 -9.07 -3.07 -13.82
C ASN A 135 -7.81 -3.45 -14.63
N LEU A 136 -7.32 -2.52 -15.46
CA LEU A 136 -6.14 -2.70 -16.31
C LEU A 136 -6.29 -3.81 -17.37
N ILE A 137 -7.51 -4.04 -17.87
CA ILE A 137 -7.76 -5.02 -18.94
C ILE A 137 -7.00 -4.70 -20.23
N ASP A 138 -6.76 -3.43 -20.53
CA ASP A 138 -5.94 -3.02 -21.67
C ASP A 138 -4.49 -3.49 -21.53
N GLU A 139 -3.90 -3.37 -20.33
CA GLU A 139 -2.56 -3.89 -20.05
C GLU A 139 -2.52 -5.42 -20.04
N ALA A 140 -3.54 -6.08 -19.48
CA ALA A 140 -3.65 -7.54 -19.53
C ALA A 140 -3.69 -8.07 -20.97
N LYS A 141 -4.43 -7.40 -21.86
CA LYS A 141 -4.47 -7.73 -23.29
C LYS A 141 -3.11 -7.59 -23.96
N LYS A 142 -2.37 -6.51 -23.67
CA LYS A 142 -0.98 -6.32 -24.17
C LYS A 142 -0.05 -7.44 -23.69
N LYS A 143 -0.24 -7.90 -22.46
CA LYS A 143 0.50 -9.04 -21.86
C LYS A 143 -0.02 -10.42 -22.33
N ASN A 144 -0.95 -10.48 -23.28
CA ASN A 144 -1.58 -11.72 -23.75
C ASN A 144 -2.27 -12.54 -22.64
N ILE A 145 -2.76 -11.87 -21.60
CA ILE A 145 -3.55 -12.47 -20.52
C ILE A 145 -5.02 -12.37 -20.92
N ARG A 146 -5.70 -13.52 -21.05
CA ARG A 146 -7.14 -13.58 -21.31
C ARG A 146 -7.86 -14.00 -20.04
N ILE A 147 -8.79 -13.17 -19.59
CA ILE A 147 -9.57 -13.40 -18.38
C ILE A 147 -11.02 -13.65 -18.81
N ASP A 148 -11.56 -14.78 -18.40
CA ASP A 148 -12.98 -15.10 -18.55
C ASP A 148 -13.76 -14.47 -17.38
N LEU A 149 -14.32 -13.29 -17.62
CA LEU A 149 -15.04 -12.53 -16.59
C LEU A 149 -16.36 -13.20 -16.19
N GLU A 150 -17.02 -13.89 -17.12
CA GLU A 150 -18.28 -14.59 -16.85
C GLU A 150 -18.03 -15.80 -15.96
N LYS A 151 -17.03 -16.62 -16.31
CA LYS A 151 -16.63 -17.76 -15.48
C LYS A 151 -16.13 -17.32 -14.11
N LEU A 152 -15.39 -16.21 -14.03
CA LEU A 152 -14.96 -15.64 -12.74
C LEU A 152 -16.16 -15.19 -11.90
N SER A 153 -17.16 -14.56 -12.52
CA SER A 153 -18.39 -14.14 -11.85
C SER A 153 -19.19 -15.33 -11.32
N GLN A 154 -19.35 -16.39 -12.13
CA GLN A 154 -20.01 -17.62 -11.70
C GLN A 154 -19.25 -18.32 -10.56
N THR A 155 -17.92 -18.36 -10.64
CA THR A 155 -17.07 -19.04 -9.66
C THR A 155 -17.08 -18.34 -8.30
N LEU A 156 -17.07 -17.00 -8.29
CA LEU A 156 -17.09 -16.19 -7.06
C LEU A 156 -18.51 -15.96 -6.52
N GLY A 157 -19.54 -16.04 -7.37
CA GLY A 157 -20.93 -15.76 -7.02
C GLY A 157 -21.26 -14.26 -6.95
N VAL A 158 -20.39 -13.39 -7.47
CA VAL A 158 -20.55 -11.93 -7.44
C VAL A 158 -20.38 -11.30 -8.81
N PRO A 159 -20.98 -10.13 -9.09
CA PRO A 159 -20.77 -9.42 -10.34
C PRO A 159 -19.29 -9.08 -10.57
N VAL A 160 -18.79 -9.40 -11.75
CA VAL A 160 -17.42 -9.09 -12.17
C VAL A 160 -17.48 -8.19 -13.39
N VAL A 161 -16.88 -7.00 -13.30
CA VAL A 161 -16.83 -6.04 -14.39
C VAL A 161 -15.38 -5.75 -14.76
N GLY A 162 -15.09 -5.91 -16.04
CA GLY A 162 -13.80 -5.57 -16.61
C GLY A 162 -13.70 -4.09 -16.96
N THR A 163 -12.67 -3.40 -16.47
CA THR A 163 -12.48 -1.96 -16.68
C THR A 163 -11.08 -1.61 -17.17
N SER A 164 -11.00 -0.46 -17.84
CA SER A 164 -9.75 0.29 -18.07
C SER A 164 -10.02 1.72 -17.63
N ALA A 165 -9.79 1.98 -16.33
CA ALA A 165 -10.18 3.24 -15.69
C ALA A 165 -9.58 4.47 -16.41
N ARG A 166 -8.32 4.38 -16.87
CA ARG A 166 -7.64 5.47 -17.60
C ARG A 166 -8.36 5.87 -18.89
N THR A 167 -9.01 4.93 -19.56
CA THR A 167 -9.72 5.17 -20.83
C THR A 167 -11.23 5.33 -20.65
N GLY A 168 -11.73 5.25 -19.41
CA GLY A 168 -13.16 5.26 -19.09
C GLY A 168 -13.94 4.00 -19.49
N LYS A 169 -13.30 3.03 -20.15
CA LYS A 169 -13.97 1.83 -20.66
C LYS A 169 -14.42 0.94 -19.50
N GLY A 170 -15.70 0.57 -19.49
CA GLY A 170 -16.30 -0.34 -18.51
C GLY A 170 -16.80 0.32 -17.22
N LEU A 171 -16.59 1.63 -17.02
CA LEU A 171 -17.05 2.33 -15.81
C LEU A 171 -18.57 2.43 -15.73
N SER A 172 -19.27 2.63 -16.86
CA SER A 172 -20.75 2.64 -16.87
C SER A 172 -21.32 1.28 -16.43
N ARG A 173 -20.77 0.18 -16.95
CA ARG A 173 -21.13 -1.18 -16.53
C ARG A 173 -20.82 -1.45 -15.06
N LEU A 174 -19.75 -0.85 -14.53
CA LEU A 174 -19.41 -0.95 -13.11
C LEU A 174 -20.48 -0.25 -12.26
N CYS A 175 -20.93 0.95 -12.64
CA CYS A 175 -22.03 1.63 -11.97
C CYS A 175 -23.34 0.84 -12.03
N GLU A 176 -23.66 0.22 -13.17
CA GLU A 176 -24.82 -0.67 -13.31
C GLU A 176 -24.73 -1.88 -12.37
N ALA A 177 -23.58 -2.56 -12.32
CA ALA A 177 -23.35 -3.69 -11.44
C ALA A 177 -23.43 -3.32 -9.94
N ILE A 178 -22.93 -2.13 -9.58
CA ILE A 178 -23.07 -1.59 -8.22
C ILE A 178 -24.55 -1.32 -7.90
N GLN A 179 -25.29 -0.70 -8.81
CA GLN A 179 -26.71 -0.43 -8.63
C GLN A 179 -27.53 -1.73 -8.46
N GLU A 180 -27.19 -2.78 -9.21
CA GLU A 180 -27.82 -4.10 -9.08
C GLU A 180 -27.47 -4.78 -7.75
N ALA A 181 -26.18 -4.75 -7.37
CA ALA A 181 -25.72 -5.30 -6.10
C ALA A 181 -26.30 -4.59 -4.86
N CYS A 182 -26.70 -3.31 -4.99
CA CYS A 182 -27.43 -2.60 -3.93
C CYS A 182 -28.86 -3.10 -3.71
N LYS A 183 -29.47 -3.82 -4.67
CA LYS A 183 -30.87 -4.27 -4.59
C LYS A 183 -31.00 -5.64 -3.95
N GLU A 184 -30.15 -6.59 -4.33
CA GLU A 184 -30.26 -7.99 -3.91
C GLU A 184 -28.92 -8.52 -3.38
N ARG A 185 -29.00 -9.18 -2.21
CA ARG A 185 -27.86 -9.86 -1.61
C ARG A 185 -27.69 -11.22 -2.29
N ARG A 186 -26.51 -11.47 -2.86
CA ARG A 186 -26.18 -12.74 -3.53
C ARG A 186 -25.45 -13.68 -2.58
N ALA A 187 -25.68 -14.98 -2.78
CA ALA A 187 -24.87 -16.01 -2.16
C ALA A 187 -23.49 -16.02 -2.82
N CYS A 188 -22.45 -15.70 -2.06
CA CYS A 188 -21.06 -15.72 -2.50
C CYS A 188 -20.38 -17.06 -2.17
N ARG A 189 -19.28 -17.34 -2.88
CA ARG A 189 -18.41 -18.49 -2.60
C ARG A 189 -17.88 -18.42 -1.16
N ARG A 190 -17.94 -19.54 -0.46
CA ARG A 190 -17.35 -19.70 0.88
C ARG A 190 -16.13 -20.62 0.81
N ILE A 191 -15.12 -20.32 1.62
CA ILE A 191 -13.94 -21.17 1.77
C ILE A 191 -14.23 -22.16 2.89
N ASP A 192 -13.98 -23.44 2.64
CA ASP A 192 -14.04 -24.49 3.65
C ASP A 192 -12.66 -24.68 4.30
N TYR A 193 -12.57 -24.38 5.60
CA TYR A 193 -11.33 -24.53 6.38
C TYR A 193 -11.17 -25.92 7.01
N GLY A 194 -12.09 -26.85 6.72
CA GLY A 194 -12.05 -28.23 7.21
C GLY A 194 -12.82 -28.42 8.51
N GLU A 195 -13.17 -29.68 8.79
CA GLU A 195 -14.12 -30.07 9.82
C GLU A 195 -13.75 -29.57 11.23
N VAL A 196 -12.47 -29.65 11.59
CA VAL A 196 -11.99 -29.23 12.93
C VAL A 196 -12.23 -27.73 13.16
N ILE A 197 -11.84 -26.90 12.20
CA ILE A 197 -11.93 -25.43 12.30
C ILE A 197 -13.39 -24.98 12.21
N GLU A 198 -14.17 -25.54 11.27
CA GLU A 198 -15.60 -25.21 11.14
C GLU A 198 -16.41 -25.66 12.37
N SER A 199 -16.10 -26.82 12.95
CA SER A 199 -16.75 -27.31 14.19
C SER A 199 -16.43 -26.41 15.38
N ALA A 200 -15.18 -25.96 15.52
CA ALA A 200 -14.79 -24.99 16.54
C ALA A 200 -15.52 -23.66 16.36
N ALA A 201 -15.57 -23.14 15.13
CA ALA A 201 -16.29 -21.90 14.80
C ALA A 201 -17.80 -22.02 15.09
N ALA A 202 -18.40 -23.18 14.82
CA ALA A 202 -19.82 -23.43 15.06
C ALA A 202 -20.21 -23.40 16.56
N GLN A 203 -19.28 -23.65 17.48
CA GLN A 203 -19.54 -23.49 18.92
C GLN A 203 -19.78 -22.02 19.27
N ILE A 204 -18.98 -21.11 18.69
CA ILE A 204 -19.06 -19.68 18.92
C ILE A 204 -20.25 -19.08 18.15
N SER A 205 -20.49 -19.53 16.91
CA SER A 205 -21.55 -18.98 16.05
C SER A 205 -22.94 -19.10 16.70
N LYS A 206 -23.21 -20.23 17.38
CA LYS A 206 -24.48 -20.46 18.11
C LYS A 206 -24.80 -19.37 19.14
N ARG A 207 -23.77 -18.81 19.78
CA ARG A 207 -23.94 -17.70 20.74
C ARG A 207 -24.08 -16.37 20.00
N LEU A 208 -23.26 -16.14 18.97
CA LEU A 208 -23.29 -14.91 18.17
C LEU A 208 -24.61 -14.72 17.41
N ASP A 209 -25.25 -15.79 16.95
CA ASP A 209 -26.56 -15.74 16.28
C ASP A 209 -27.66 -15.14 17.17
N ARG A 210 -27.48 -15.16 18.49
CA ARG A 210 -28.41 -14.56 19.47
C ARG A 210 -28.11 -13.09 19.76
N LEU A 211 -27.01 -12.55 19.25
CA LEU A 211 -26.61 -11.16 19.44
C LEU A 211 -26.96 -10.33 18.19
N PRO A 212 -27.25 -9.03 18.34
CA PRO A 212 -27.52 -8.14 17.21
C PRO A 212 -26.23 -7.81 16.45
N CYS A 213 -25.75 -8.73 15.61
CA CYS A 213 -24.49 -8.58 14.87
C CYS A 213 -24.55 -7.68 13.62
N GLY A 214 -25.53 -6.76 13.52
CA GLY A 214 -25.54 -5.69 12.51
C GLY A 214 -25.53 -6.14 11.03
N GLY A 215 -25.88 -7.41 10.73
CA GLY A 215 -25.86 -7.96 9.36
C GLY A 215 -24.53 -8.61 8.94
N LEU A 216 -23.54 -8.68 9.85
CA LEU A 216 -22.29 -9.41 9.68
C LEU A 216 -22.51 -10.91 9.72
N SER A 217 -21.62 -11.65 9.04
CA SER A 217 -21.62 -13.11 9.09
C SER A 217 -21.14 -13.60 10.46
N THR A 218 -22.02 -14.24 11.22
CA THR A 218 -21.68 -14.85 12.52
C THR A 218 -20.63 -15.94 12.39
N ARG A 219 -20.62 -16.67 11.25
CA ARG A 219 -19.52 -17.61 10.91
C ARG A 219 -18.18 -16.88 10.82
N TRP A 220 -18.10 -15.81 10.03
CA TRP A 220 -16.83 -15.10 9.87
C TRP A 220 -16.35 -14.51 11.19
N LEU A 221 -17.24 -13.91 11.97
CA LEU A 221 -16.93 -13.42 13.33
C LEU A 221 -16.36 -14.54 14.21
N SER A 222 -16.97 -15.73 14.17
CA SER A 222 -16.49 -16.89 14.92
C SER A 222 -15.08 -17.29 14.50
N LEU A 223 -14.79 -17.35 13.20
CA LEU A 223 -13.46 -17.68 12.68
C LEU A 223 -12.40 -16.66 13.11
N ARG A 224 -12.74 -15.36 13.13
CA ARG A 224 -11.84 -14.29 13.59
C ARG A 224 -11.61 -14.35 15.09
N ILE A 225 -12.64 -14.65 15.88
CA ILE A 225 -12.52 -14.77 17.34
C ILE A 225 -11.56 -15.91 17.70
N LEU A 226 -11.55 -17.01 16.94
CA LEU A 226 -10.60 -18.12 17.15
C LEU A 226 -9.13 -17.72 16.99
N GLU A 227 -8.83 -16.63 16.28
CA GLU A 227 -7.45 -16.12 16.15
C GLU A 227 -6.98 -15.33 17.37
N GLU A 228 -7.92 -14.97 18.25
CA GLU A 228 -7.74 -14.19 19.48
C GLU A 228 -7.05 -12.83 19.26
N ASP A 229 -7.37 -12.17 18.14
CA ASP A 229 -6.96 -10.79 17.89
C ASP A 229 -7.67 -9.85 18.88
N THR A 230 -6.93 -9.37 19.87
CA THR A 230 -7.44 -8.49 20.93
C THR A 230 -7.94 -7.15 20.38
N ALA A 231 -7.33 -6.62 19.31
CA ALA A 231 -7.77 -5.37 18.69
C ALA A 231 -9.13 -5.57 18.01
N PHE A 232 -9.30 -6.68 17.29
CA PHE A 232 -10.57 -7.02 16.67
C PHE A 232 -11.68 -7.27 17.69
N ILE A 233 -11.41 -8.04 18.75
CA ILE A 233 -12.39 -8.34 19.81
C ILE A 233 -12.85 -7.06 20.51
N ARG A 234 -11.95 -6.10 20.69
CA ARG A 234 -12.28 -4.78 21.25
C ARG A 234 -13.21 -4.00 20.32
N SER A 235 -12.84 -3.84 19.05
CA SER A 235 -13.70 -3.16 18.06
C SER A 235 -15.07 -3.83 17.90
N LEU A 236 -15.12 -5.17 18.00
CA LEU A 236 -16.37 -5.92 17.96
C LEU A 236 -17.24 -5.64 19.21
N SER A 237 -16.64 -5.62 20.40
CA SER A 237 -17.36 -5.29 21.65
C SER A 237 -17.90 -3.86 21.62
N ASP A 238 -17.09 -2.90 21.16
CA ASP A 238 -17.50 -1.50 20.99
C ASP A 238 -18.66 -1.36 19.99
N HIS A 239 -18.69 -2.17 18.93
CA HIS A 239 -19.77 -2.18 17.95
C HIS A 239 -21.06 -2.83 18.46
N LEU A 240 -20.94 -3.92 19.21
CA LEU A 240 -22.09 -4.61 19.80
C LEU A 240 -22.67 -3.86 21.01
N GLY A 241 -21.94 -2.89 21.57
CA GLY A 241 -22.34 -2.16 22.77
C GLY A 241 -22.41 -3.05 24.02
N ALA A 242 -21.73 -4.20 23.98
CA ALA A 242 -21.70 -5.18 25.06
C ALA A 242 -20.29 -5.76 25.16
N GLU A 243 -19.75 -5.85 26.37
CA GLU A 243 -18.48 -6.51 26.61
C GLU A 243 -18.64 -8.02 26.47
N LEU A 244 -18.16 -8.56 25.36
CA LEU A 244 -18.12 -10.02 25.12
C LEU A 244 -17.31 -10.74 26.20
N SER A 245 -16.34 -10.06 26.82
CA SER A 245 -15.52 -10.58 27.92
C SER A 245 -16.32 -10.97 29.16
N GLU A 246 -17.45 -10.30 29.44
CA GLU A 246 -18.26 -10.55 30.65
C GLU A 246 -19.32 -11.65 30.41
N ASP A 247 -19.55 -12.03 29.16
CA ASP A 247 -20.53 -13.04 28.80
C ASP A 247 -20.02 -14.47 29.11
N THR A 248 -20.61 -15.07 30.14
CA THR A 248 -20.26 -16.42 30.59
C THR A 248 -20.58 -17.50 29.54
N GLU A 249 -21.61 -17.32 28.71
CA GLU A 249 -21.92 -18.27 27.62
C GLU A 249 -20.87 -18.18 26.51
N TYR A 250 -20.44 -16.97 26.18
CA TYR A 250 -19.35 -16.75 25.21
C TYR A 250 -18.04 -17.38 25.68
N GLN A 251 -17.65 -17.17 26.95
CA GLN A 251 -16.44 -17.78 27.50
C GLN A 251 -16.48 -19.32 27.46
N LYS A 252 -17.64 -19.93 27.79
CA LYS A 252 -17.84 -21.38 27.67
C LYS A 252 -17.72 -21.86 26.23
N ALA A 253 -18.32 -21.15 25.28
CA ALA A 253 -18.23 -21.48 23.86
C ALA A 253 -16.79 -21.38 23.33
N LEU A 254 -16.03 -20.36 23.75
CA LEU A 254 -14.63 -20.18 23.39
C LEU A 254 -13.75 -21.30 23.95
N LEU A 255 -13.96 -21.70 25.21
CA LEU A 255 -13.25 -22.84 25.82
C LEU A 255 -13.54 -24.16 25.11
N ALA A 256 -14.80 -24.41 24.75
CA ALA A 256 -15.18 -25.59 23.98
C ALA A 256 -14.55 -25.59 22.58
N ALA A 257 -14.52 -24.44 21.90
CA ALA A 257 -13.88 -24.30 20.59
C ALA A 257 -12.37 -24.55 20.66
N ARG A 258 -11.70 -24.03 21.70
CA ARG A 258 -10.27 -24.30 21.95
C ARG A 258 -10.01 -25.79 22.19
N ALA A 259 -10.85 -26.47 22.96
CA ALA A 259 -10.71 -27.91 23.20
C ALA A 259 -10.78 -28.71 21.88
N ILE A 260 -11.66 -28.33 20.95
CA ILE A 260 -11.77 -28.94 19.62
C ILE A 260 -10.47 -28.72 18.83
N LEU A 261 -9.96 -27.48 18.77
CA LEU A 261 -8.72 -27.16 18.04
C LEU A 261 -7.51 -27.95 18.59
N VAL A 262 -7.37 -28.00 19.92
CA VAL A 262 -6.29 -28.75 20.59
C VAL A 262 -6.42 -30.25 20.32
N SER A 263 -7.62 -30.82 20.39
CA SER A 263 -7.85 -32.23 20.08
C SER A 263 -7.53 -32.58 18.61
N GLY A 264 -7.70 -31.62 17.70
CA GLY A 264 -7.32 -31.74 16.30
C GLY A 264 -5.85 -31.39 16.01
N GLY A 265 -5.04 -31.10 17.03
CA GLY A 265 -3.62 -30.76 16.88
C GLY A 265 -3.34 -29.39 16.25
N ILE A 266 -4.32 -28.48 16.24
CA ILE A 266 -4.21 -27.15 15.65
C ILE A 266 -3.91 -26.13 16.74
N GLY A 267 -2.67 -25.65 16.78
CA GLY A 267 -2.26 -24.50 17.61
C GLY A 267 -2.66 -23.16 16.97
N GLN A 268 -2.49 -22.06 17.70
CA GLN A 268 -2.92 -20.73 17.25
C GLN A 268 -2.12 -20.19 16.04
N GLU A 269 -0.80 -20.42 16.01
CA GLU A 269 0.02 -20.07 14.83
C GLU A 269 -0.36 -20.94 13.62
N THR A 270 -0.53 -22.24 13.85
CA THR A 270 -0.96 -23.20 12.81
C THR A 270 -2.33 -22.85 12.25
N LEU A 271 -3.24 -22.34 13.07
CA LEU A 271 -4.57 -21.89 12.64
C LEU A 271 -4.48 -20.75 11.62
N ARG A 272 -3.65 -19.72 11.90
CA ARG A 272 -3.43 -18.60 10.97
C ARG A 272 -2.82 -19.07 9.66
N ASP A 273 -1.82 -19.95 9.74
CA ASP A 273 -1.20 -20.55 8.56
C ASP A 273 -2.20 -21.37 7.73
N CYS A 274 -3.11 -22.11 8.38
CA CYS A 274 -4.18 -22.83 7.72
C CYS A 274 -5.13 -21.90 6.96
N TYR A 275 -5.55 -20.78 7.58
CA TYR A 275 -6.40 -19.80 6.91
C TYR A 275 -5.73 -19.21 5.67
N VAL A 276 -4.51 -18.70 5.83
CA VAL A 276 -3.75 -18.08 4.73
C VAL A 276 -3.50 -19.09 3.61
N SER A 277 -3.03 -20.29 3.95
CA SER A 277 -2.75 -21.36 2.98
C SER A 277 -4.00 -21.76 2.19
N LYS A 278 -5.15 -21.87 2.84
CA LYS A 278 -6.41 -22.23 2.17
C LYS A 278 -6.89 -21.12 1.24
N ILE A 279 -6.84 -19.85 1.67
CA ILE A 279 -7.20 -18.69 0.83
C ILE A 279 -6.31 -18.62 -0.41
N VAL A 280 -5.00 -18.83 -0.25
CA VAL A 280 -4.04 -18.79 -1.37
C VAL A 280 -4.32 -19.92 -2.36
N ARG A 281 -4.54 -21.16 -1.88
CA ARG A 281 -4.87 -22.31 -2.75
C ARG A 281 -6.18 -22.12 -3.50
N GLU A 282 -7.21 -21.59 -2.85
CA GLU A 282 -8.48 -21.28 -3.52
C GLU A 282 -8.31 -20.17 -4.55
N SER A 283 -7.52 -19.14 -4.25
CA SER A 283 -7.20 -18.05 -5.20
C SER A 283 -6.48 -18.58 -6.44
N GLU A 284 -5.49 -19.46 -6.25
CA GLU A 284 -4.75 -20.14 -7.32
C GLU A 284 -5.68 -21.03 -8.16
N ALA A 285 -6.55 -21.81 -7.53
CA ALA A 285 -7.53 -22.66 -8.23
C ALA A 285 -8.51 -21.83 -9.09
N ILE A 286 -9.03 -20.72 -8.55
CA ILE A 286 -9.93 -19.82 -9.28
C ILE A 286 -9.18 -19.14 -10.43
N TYR A 287 -7.95 -18.71 -10.20
CA TYR A 287 -7.11 -18.09 -11.22
C TYR A 287 -6.86 -19.05 -12.39
N HIS A 288 -6.42 -20.28 -12.12
CA HIS A 288 -6.20 -21.27 -13.18
C HIS A 288 -7.48 -21.68 -13.91
N ALA A 289 -8.63 -21.64 -13.23
CA ALA A 289 -9.91 -21.91 -13.87
C ALA A 289 -10.34 -20.77 -14.82
N CYS A 290 -10.03 -19.50 -14.50
CA CYS A 290 -10.61 -18.33 -15.19
C CYS A 290 -9.62 -17.56 -16.07
N VAL A 291 -8.32 -17.78 -15.92
CA VAL A 291 -7.28 -17.02 -16.62
C VAL A 291 -6.45 -17.92 -17.52
N GLN A 292 -6.39 -17.55 -18.79
CA GLN A 292 -5.52 -18.18 -19.78
C GLN A 292 -4.30 -17.28 -20.03
N THR A 293 -3.11 -17.82 -19.79
CA THR A 293 -1.84 -17.16 -20.08
C THR A 293 -1.03 -17.97 -21.08
N LYS A 294 -0.28 -17.30 -21.96
CA LYS A 294 0.75 -17.99 -22.75
C LYS A 294 1.92 -18.36 -21.83
N PRO A 295 2.46 -19.59 -21.90
CA PRO A 295 3.49 -20.08 -20.97
C PRO A 295 4.81 -19.28 -20.99
N ASP A 296 5.07 -18.52 -22.06
CA ASP A 296 6.41 -17.98 -22.36
C ASP A 296 6.59 -16.45 -22.19
N TYR A 297 5.56 -15.71 -21.79
CA TYR A 297 5.66 -14.23 -21.74
C TYR A 297 6.65 -13.72 -20.68
N ASN A 298 6.65 -14.34 -19.49
CA ASN A 298 7.55 -13.98 -18.38
C ASN A 298 8.89 -14.73 -18.41
N ALA A 299 9.29 -15.37 -19.51
CA ALA A 299 10.53 -16.15 -19.55
C ALA A 299 11.77 -15.27 -19.41
N ARG A 300 11.77 -14.08 -20.04
CA ARG A 300 12.87 -13.10 -19.92
C ARG A 300 12.94 -12.48 -18.53
N ASP A 301 11.81 -12.00 -18.00
CA ASP A 301 11.75 -11.43 -16.65
C ASP A 301 12.11 -12.47 -15.60
N ARG A 302 11.61 -13.71 -15.69
CA ARG A 302 12.01 -14.79 -14.78
C ARG A 302 13.50 -15.14 -14.90
N ARG A 303 14.09 -15.03 -16.08
CA ARG A 303 15.53 -15.32 -16.29
C ARG A 303 16.40 -14.19 -15.73
N LEU A 304 15.99 -12.93 -15.94
CA LEU A 304 16.59 -11.75 -15.31
C LEU A 304 16.47 -11.85 -13.79
N ASP A 305 15.29 -12.16 -13.27
CA ASP A 305 15.06 -12.30 -11.83
C ASP A 305 15.95 -13.39 -11.25
N ARG A 306 16.04 -14.55 -11.91
CA ARG A 306 16.94 -15.63 -11.46
C ARG A 306 18.40 -15.21 -11.37
N ILE A 307 18.87 -14.34 -12.27
CA ILE A 307 20.26 -13.83 -12.26
C ILE A 307 20.41 -12.73 -11.20
N LEU A 308 19.44 -11.83 -11.09
CA LEU A 308 19.48 -10.68 -10.19
C LEU A 308 19.22 -11.07 -8.71
N THR A 309 18.48 -12.15 -8.45
CA THR A 309 18.14 -12.62 -7.10
C THR A 309 18.88 -13.88 -6.68
N ALA A 310 19.75 -14.44 -7.53
CA ALA A 310 20.55 -15.59 -7.14
C ALA A 310 21.52 -15.22 -6.00
N LYS A 311 21.67 -16.13 -5.04
CA LYS A 311 22.49 -15.91 -3.83
C LYS A 311 23.95 -15.57 -4.13
N THR A 312 24.48 -16.02 -5.26
CA THR A 312 25.89 -15.82 -5.67
C THR A 312 26.09 -14.64 -6.60
N THR A 313 25.15 -14.34 -7.50
CA THR A 313 25.27 -13.25 -8.50
C THR A 313 24.55 -11.97 -8.10
N GLY A 314 23.55 -12.04 -7.21
CA GLY A 314 22.74 -10.88 -6.85
C GLY A 314 23.50 -9.79 -6.09
N ILE A 315 24.39 -10.16 -5.16
CA ILE A 315 25.20 -9.18 -4.39
C ILE A 315 26.25 -8.51 -5.30
N PRO A 316 27.06 -9.24 -6.10
CA PRO A 316 28.01 -8.61 -7.03
C PRO A 316 27.34 -7.67 -8.03
N ILE A 317 26.19 -8.07 -8.61
CA ILE A 317 25.47 -7.23 -9.57
C ILE A 317 24.94 -5.97 -8.90
N MET A 318 24.43 -6.09 -7.67
CA MET A 318 23.97 -4.93 -6.89
C MET A 318 25.10 -3.94 -6.63
N LEU A 319 26.26 -4.42 -6.17
CA LEU A 319 27.42 -3.56 -5.93
C LEU A 319 27.92 -2.92 -7.22
N ALA A 320 27.97 -3.68 -8.33
CA ALA A 320 28.36 -3.16 -9.63
C ALA A 320 27.39 -2.09 -10.15
N LEU A 321 26.08 -2.32 -10.01
CA LEU A 321 25.06 -1.35 -10.43
C LEU A 321 25.09 -0.09 -9.58
N LEU A 322 25.22 -0.23 -8.24
CA LEU A 322 25.37 0.89 -7.33
C LEU A 322 26.65 1.69 -7.64
N PHE A 323 27.75 1.00 -7.93
CA PHE A 323 29.01 1.63 -8.38
C PHE A 323 28.82 2.42 -9.68
N VAL A 324 28.15 1.85 -10.68
CA VAL A 324 27.87 2.54 -11.95
C VAL A 324 27.03 3.79 -11.73
N ILE A 325 26.00 3.75 -10.88
CA ILE A 325 25.19 4.93 -10.56
C ILE A 325 26.02 6.00 -9.89
N PHE A 326 26.82 5.64 -8.88
CA PHE A 326 27.69 6.62 -8.21
C PHE A 326 28.72 7.20 -9.17
N TRP A 327 29.32 6.36 -10.02
CA TRP A 327 30.26 6.80 -11.04
C TRP A 327 29.63 7.82 -12.00
N ILE A 328 28.45 7.51 -12.53
CA ILE A 328 27.70 8.41 -13.42
C ILE A 328 27.30 9.68 -12.68
N THR A 329 26.85 9.57 -11.43
CA THR A 329 26.43 10.72 -10.63
C THR A 329 27.59 11.66 -10.36
N ILE A 330 28.74 11.15 -9.92
CA ILE A 330 29.92 11.98 -9.59
C ILE A 330 30.53 12.57 -10.88
N SER A 331 30.85 11.71 -11.84
CA SER A 331 31.51 12.14 -13.08
C SER A 331 30.60 13.03 -13.92
N GLY A 332 29.31 12.67 -13.99
CA GLY A 332 28.30 13.41 -14.72
C GLY A 332 27.92 14.73 -14.06
N ALA A 333 27.97 14.83 -12.73
CA ALA A 333 27.67 16.07 -12.01
C ALA A 333 28.80 17.10 -12.10
N ASN A 334 30.05 16.70 -12.28
CA ASN A 334 31.17 17.64 -12.37
C ASN A 334 30.98 18.65 -13.51
N TYR A 335 30.54 18.20 -14.70
CA TYR A 335 30.31 19.09 -15.84
C TYR A 335 29.28 20.21 -15.59
N PRO A 336 28.02 19.92 -15.19
CA PRO A 336 27.05 20.96 -14.86
C PRO A 336 27.43 21.77 -13.63
N SER A 337 28.14 21.19 -12.65
CA SER A 337 28.60 21.92 -11.46
C SER A 337 29.63 22.99 -11.83
N GLU A 338 30.61 22.65 -12.67
CA GLU A 338 31.60 23.59 -13.18
C GLU A 338 30.96 24.69 -14.04
N LEU A 339 29.98 24.32 -14.87
CA LEU A 339 29.21 25.28 -15.67
C LEU A 339 28.48 26.28 -14.78
N LEU A 340 27.70 25.81 -13.79
CA LEU A 340 26.99 26.68 -12.85
C LEU A 340 27.96 27.56 -12.05
N PHE A 341 29.07 26.98 -11.58
CA PHE A 341 30.08 27.72 -10.85
C PHE A 341 30.68 28.85 -11.69
N SER A 342 30.95 28.61 -12.99
CA SER A 342 31.47 29.63 -13.90
C SER A 342 30.47 30.77 -14.13
N ILE A 343 29.19 30.44 -14.33
CA ILE A 343 28.10 31.42 -14.55
C ILE A 343 27.90 32.26 -13.30
N PHE A 344 27.81 31.63 -12.12
CA PHE A 344 27.61 32.36 -10.87
C PHE A 344 28.82 33.18 -10.47
N SER A 345 30.04 32.71 -10.74
CA SER A 345 31.26 33.50 -10.50
C SER A 345 31.34 34.72 -11.42
N TRP A 346 30.94 34.56 -12.69
CA TRP A 346 30.82 35.68 -13.61
C TRP A 346 29.79 36.70 -13.13
N LEU A 347 28.62 36.24 -12.67
CA LEU A 347 27.59 37.10 -12.11
C LEU A 347 28.04 37.75 -10.79
N GLU A 348 28.81 37.05 -9.96
CA GLU A 348 29.41 37.61 -8.73
C GLU A 348 30.28 38.83 -9.07
N ALA A 349 31.15 38.71 -10.09
CA ALA A 349 32.01 39.79 -10.51
C ALA A 349 31.21 41.01 -10.99
N ARG A 350 30.10 40.81 -11.71
CA ARG A 350 29.20 41.89 -12.15
C ARG A 350 28.47 42.55 -10.99
N LEU A 351 28.07 41.78 -9.99
CA LEU A 351 27.46 42.33 -8.77
C LEU A 351 28.46 43.19 -7.99
N TRP A 352 29.73 42.78 -7.93
CA TRP A 352 30.80 43.59 -7.33
C TRP A 352 31.01 44.93 -8.06
N GLU A 353 30.96 44.93 -9.40
CA GLU A 353 31.03 46.16 -10.20
C GLU A 353 29.82 47.08 -9.94
N LEU A 354 28.60 46.53 -9.87
CA LEU A 354 27.37 47.29 -9.67
C LEU A 354 27.29 47.92 -8.27
N PHE A 355 27.79 47.22 -7.24
CA PHE A 355 27.79 47.66 -5.85
C PHE A 355 29.09 48.38 -5.43
N ALA A 356 29.94 48.77 -6.38
CA ALA A 356 31.20 49.47 -6.10
C ALA A 356 31.01 50.78 -5.30
N GLY A 357 29.85 51.43 -5.40
CA GLY A 357 29.50 52.65 -4.65
C GLY A 357 28.86 52.42 -3.27
N ALA A 358 28.60 51.17 -2.86
CA ALA A 358 27.93 50.87 -1.60
C ALA A 358 28.93 50.73 -0.42
N PRO A 359 28.48 50.92 0.84
CA PRO A 359 29.32 50.69 2.02
C PRO A 359 29.93 49.27 2.03
N PRO A 360 31.24 49.12 2.35
CA PRO A 360 31.94 47.82 2.29
C PRO A 360 31.28 46.70 3.10
N PHE A 361 30.59 47.07 4.18
CA PHE A 361 29.86 46.12 5.02
C PHE A 361 28.67 45.47 4.27
N ILE A 362 27.94 46.25 3.49
CA ILE A 362 26.72 45.79 2.79
C ILE A 362 27.11 44.92 1.59
N SER A 363 28.07 45.35 0.78
CA SER A 363 28.58 44.57 -0.36
C SER A 363 29.26 43.28 0.10
N GLY A 364 30.03 43.32 1.18
CA GLY A 364 30.65 42.14 1.80
C GLY A 364 29.62 41.12 2.30
N LEU A 365 28.58 41.56 3.01
CA LEU A 365 27.54 40.66 3.54
C LEU A 365 26.69 40.03 2.41
N LEU A 366 26.21 40.85 1.47
CA LEU A 366 25.30 40.40 0.42
C LEU A 366 26.01 39.56 -0.64
N ILE A 367 27.17 40.02 -1.12
CA ILE A 367 27.87 39.39 -2.24
C ILE A 367 28.84 38.32 -1.72
N GLY A 368 29.78 38.73 -0.86
CA GLY A 368 30.80 37.84 -0.32
C GLY A 368 30.28 36.80 0.68
N GLY A 369 29.19 37.11 1.37
CA GLY A 369 28.48 36.21 2.28
C GLY A 369 27.35 35.45 1.58
N MET A 370 26.19 36.08 1.47
CA MET A 370 24.94 35.41 1.07
C MET A 370 25.01 34.84 -0.35
N TYR A 371 25.34 35.67 -1.35
CA TYR A 371 25.34 35.25 -2.75
C TYR A 371 26.39 34.18 -3.02
N ARG A 372 27.62 34.38 -2.52
CA ARG A 372 28.70 33.40 -2.71
C ARG A 372 28.34 32.05 -2.09
N VAL A 373 27.87 32.03 -0.85
CA VAL A 373 27.47 30.78 -0.18
C VAL A 373 26.32 30.11 -0.93
N LEU A 374 25.28 30.85 -1.32
CA LEU A 374 24.16 30.31 -2.08
C LEU A 374 24.61 29.71 -3.41
N SER A 375 25.40 30.46 -4.18
CA SER A 375 25.91 30.05 -5.49
C SER A 375 26.76 28.79 -5.39
N TRP A 376 27.57 28.67 -4.33
CA TRP A 376 28.42 27.51 -4.10
C TRP A 376 27.61 26.27 -3.74
N VAL A 377 26.65 26.42 -2.81
CA VAL A 377 25.74 25.33 -2.42
C VAL A 377 24.94 24.85 -3.64
N VAL A 378 24.38 25.77 -4.42
CA VAL A 378 23.59 25.42 -5.61
C VAL A 378 24.46 24.75 -6.66
N SER A 379 25.67 25.27 -6.94
CA SER A 379 26.55 24.68 -7.97
C SER A 379 27.01 23.28 -7.61
N VAL A 380 27.33 23.02 -6.34
CA VAL A 380 27.95 21.76 -5.92
C VAL A 380 26.91 20.70 -5.54
N MET A 381 25.80 21.08 -4.91
CA MET A 381 24.83 20.10 -4.39
C MET A 381 23.71 19.76 -5.36
N LEU A 382 23.27 20.71 -6.19
CA LEU A 382 22.11 20.51 -7.07
C LEU A 382 22.38 19.45 -8.16
N PRO A 383 23.51 19.49 -8.89
CA PRO A 383 23.69 18.59 -10.04
C PRO A 383 23.79 17.11 -9.69
N PRO A 384 24.53 16.68 -8.64
CA PRO A 384 24.53 15.27 -8.22
C PRO A 384 23.12 14.78 -7.85
N MET A 385 22.33 15.60 -7.13
CA MET A 385 20.96 15.22 -6.78
C MET A 385 20.06 15.10 -8.01
N ALA A 386 20.19 16.03 -8.97
CA ALA A 386 19.43 16.04 -10.21
C ALA A 386 19.74 14.82 -11.11
N ILE A 387 20.91 14.20 -10.98
CA ILE A 387 21.26 12.98 -11.71
C ILE A 387 20.89 11.73 -10.92
N PHE A 388 21.22 11.69 -9.62
CA PHE A 388 21.04 10.53 -8.76
C PHE A 388 19.57 10.14 -8.61
N PHE A 389 18.68 11.09 -8.30
CA PHE A 389 17.28 10.76 -8.01
C PHE A 389 16.54 10.21 -9.23
N PRO A 390 16.62 10.80 -10.44
CA PRO A 390 15.98 10.21 -11.61
C PRO A 390 16.49 8.82 -11.97
N LEU A 391 17.80 8.57 -11.86
CA LEU A 391 18.37 7.24 -12.07
C LEU A 391 17.86 6.24 -11.02
N PHE A 392 17.76 6.68 -9.77
CA PHE A 392 17.23 5.87 -8.68
C PHE A 392 15.75 5.53 -8.88
N THR A 393 14.93 6.51 -9.28
CA THR A 393 13.52 6.31 -9.62
C THR A 393 13.36 5.33 -10.79
N LEU A 394 14.19 5.43 -11.82
CA LEU A 394 14.17 4.47 -12.92
C LEU A 394 14.42 3.02 -12.44
N LEU A 395 15.33 2.84 -11.47
CA LEU A 395 15.61 1.52 -10.89
C LEU A 395 14.49 1.00 -9.99
N GLU A 396 13.76 1.92 -9.35
CA GLU A 396 12.55 1.62 -8.61
C GLU A 396 11.45 1.12 -9.55
N ASP A 397 11.23 1.84 -10.66
CA ASP A 397 10.22 1.51 -11.68
C ASP A 397 10.54 0.18 -12.39
N LEU A 398 11.83 -0.14 -12.58
CA LEU A 398 12.29 -1.45 -13.08
C LEU A 398 12.13 -2.58 -12.05
N GLY A 399 11.72 -2.27 -10.82
CA GLY A 399 11.54 -3.24 -9.74
C GLY A 399 12.84 -3.81 -9.19
N TYR A 400 13.99 -3.15 -9.41
CA TYR A 400 15.28 -3.62 -8.92
C TYR A 400 15.46 -3.40 -7.41
N LEU A 401 15.01 -2.26 -6.90
CA LEU A 401 15.16 -1.90 -5.48
C LEU A 401 14.44 -2.88 -4.52
N PRO A 402 13.18 -3.30 -4.78
CA PRO A 402 12.53 -4.33 -3.96
C PRO A 402 13.33 -5.64 -3.92
N ARG A 403 14.00 -6.00 -5.02
CA ARG A 403 14.83 -7.22 -5.11
C ARG A 403 16.12 -7.10 -4.29
N ILE A 404 16.76 -5.93 -4.32
CA ILE A 404 17.91 -5.63 -3.44
C ILE A 404 17.51 -5.78 -1.98
N ALA A 405 16.41 -5.15 -1.57
CA ALA A 405 15.95 -5.19 -0.18
C ALA A 405 15.74 -6.63 0.29
N PHE A 406 15.16 -7.48 -0.55
CA PHE A 406 14.99 -8.91 -0.26
C PHE A 406 16.33 -9.66 -0.11
N ASN A 407 17.29 -9.43 -1.00
CA ASN A 407 18.60 -10.08 -0.92
C ASN A 407 19.39 -9.63 0.33
N MET A 408 19.24 -8.36 0.73
CA MET A 408 19.86 -7.78 1.92
C MET A 408 19.15 -8.16 3.23
N ASP A 409 17.91 -8.61 3.18
CA ASP A 409 17.08 -8.89 4.35
C ASP A 409 17.74 -9.89 5.31
N LYS A 410 18.39 -10.94 4.79
CA LYS A 410 19.10 -11.93 5.63
C LYS A 410 20.25 -11.30 6.42
N PHE A 411 20.94 -10.31 5.87
CA PHE A 411 22.06 -9.65 6.54
C PHE A 411 21.58 -8.64 7.57
N PHE A 412 20.58 -7.83 7.23
CA PHE A 412 20.00 -6.87 8.15
C PHE A 412 19.25 -7.55 9.30
N LYS A 413 18.60 -8.69 9.07
CA LYS A 413 17.96 -9.48 10.14
C LYS A 413 18.94 -9.94 11.22
N LYS A 414 20.20 -10.24 10.87
CA LYS A 414 21.24 -10.57 11.86
C LYS A 414 21.56 -9.38 12.78
N ALA A 415 21.38 -8.16 12.28
CA ALA A 415 21.56 -6.93 13.03
C ALA A 415 20.25 -6.41 13.67
N HIS A 416 19.18 -7.23 13.72
CA HIS A 416 17.86 -6.84 14.20
C HIS A 416 17.26 -5.65 13.43
N ALA A 417 17.48 -5.64 12.11
CA ALA A 417 17.02 -4.61 11.19
C ALA A 417 16.33 -5.23 9.95
N HIS A 418 15.67 -4.39 9.15
CA HIS A 418 14.95 -4.81 7.95
C HIS A 418 15.79 -4.64 6.67
N GLY A 419 15.66 -5.55 5.71
CA GLY A 419 16.28 -5.40 4.38
C GLY A 419 15.95 -4.09 3.63
N LYS A 420 14.80 -3.46 3.90
CA LYS A 420 14.43 -2.14 3.35
C LYS A 420 15.40 -1.02 3.78
N GLN A 421 16.12 -1.19 4.90
CA GLN A 421 17.14 -0.25 5.37
C GLN A 421 18.30 -0.10 4.38
N ALA A 422 18.64 -1.16 3.64
CA ALA A 422 19.67 -1.08 2.60
C ALA A 422 19.35 -0.01 1.55
N LEU A 423 18.07 0.12 1.18
CA LEU A 423 17.61 1.11 0.20
C LEU A 423 17.73 2.54 0.73
N THR A 424 17.33 2.74 1.98
CA THR A 424 17.40 4.07 2.62
C THR A 424 18.85 4.52 2.82
N MET A 425 19.74 3.57 3.12
CA MET A 425 21.19 3.84 3.21
C MET A 425 21.80 4.14 1.84
N CYS A 426 21.37 3.43 0.78
CA CYS A 426 21.75 3.75 -0.60
C CYS A 426 21.35 5.19 -0.98
N MET A 427 20.14 5.62 -0.63
CA MET A 427 19.70 7.01 -0.82
C MET A 427 20.51 8.00 0.03
N GLY A 428 20.92 7.59 1.24
CA GLY A 428 21.73 8.39 2.16
C GLY A 428 23.06 8.84 1.54
N PHE A 429 23.73 7.96 0.79
CA PHE A 429 24.98 8.31 0.09
C PHE A 429 24.80 9.48 -0.90
N GLY A 430 23.63 9.60 -1.54
CA GLY A 430 23.30 10.79 -2.33
C GLY A 430 22.98 11.97 -1.42
N CYS A 431 21.98 11.81 -0.56
CA CYS A 431 21.56 12.82 0.40
C CYS A 431 21.00 12.19 1.68
N ASN A 432 21.64 12.45 2.82
CA ASN A 432 21.19 11.96 4.12
C ASN A 432 19.76 12.40 4.48
N ALA A 433 19.33 13.61 4.09
CA ALA A 433 17.97 14.06 4.33
C ALA A 433 16.94 13.18 3.59
N CYS A 434 17.25 12.81 2.34
CA CYS A 434 16.42 11.90 1.55
C CYS A 434 16.47 10.47 2.07
N GLY A 435 17.64 9.99 2.53
CA GLY A 435 17.75 8.69 3.19
C GLY A 435 16.92 8.59 4.47
N VAL A 436 16.98 9.61 5.33
CA VAL A 436 16.20 9.68 6.58
C VAL A 436 14.70 9.77 6.33
N THR A 437 14.27 10.62 5.39
CA THR A 437 12.84 10.70 5.02
C THR A 437 12.35 9.42 4.34
N GLY A 438 13.23 8.75 3.59
CA GLY A 438 13.01 7.44 2.97
C GLY A 438 12.77 6.31 3.97
N CYS A 439 13.22 6.42 5.23
CA CYS A 439 12.94 5.42 6.29
C CYS A 439 11.46 5.18 6.54
N ARG A 440 10.57 6.03 6.04
CA ARG A 440 9.11 5.84 6.08
C ARG A 440 8.63 4.52 5.44
N ILE A 441 9.44 3.91 4.56
CA ILE A 441 9.09 2.63 3.92
C ILE A 441 9.16 1.43 4.88
N ILE A 442 9.77 1.59 6.06
CA ILE A 442 9.94 0.54 7.07
C ILE A 442 8.74 0.61 8.03
N ASP A 443 7.98 -0.49 8.10
CA ASP A 443 6.70 -0.56 8.81
C ASP A 443 6.91 -0.64 10.34
N SER A 444 7.92 -1.40 10.78
CA SER A 444 8.24 -1.56 12.20
C SER A 444 8.83 -0.27 12.78
N PRO A 445 8.25 0.31 13.85
CA PRO A 445 8.72 1.57 14.43
C PRO A 445 10.14 1.46 15.00
N ARG A 446 10.49 0.29 15.58
CA ARG A 446 11.83 0.02 16.12
C ARG A 446 12.88 -0.02 15.01
N GLU A 447 12.61 -0.78 13.94
CA GLU A 447 13.54 -0.91 12.81
C GLU A 447 13.68 0.41 12.05
N ARG A 448 12.59 1.17 11.92
CA ARG A 448 12.59 2.50 11.33
C ARG A 448 13.49 3.46 12.10
N LEU A 449 13.45 3.44 13.43
CA LEU A 449 14.32 4.29 14.25
C LEU A 449 15.80 3.93 14.05
N ILE A 450 16.12 2.63 14.02
CA ILE A 450 17.48 2.15 13.74
C ILE A 450 17.93 2.65 12.36
N ALA A 451 17.08 2.56 11.34
CA ALA A 451 17.39 3.05 9.99
C ALA A 451 17.62 4.58 9.96
N ILE A 452 16.80 5.37 10.67
CA ILE A 452 16.98 6.82 10.78
C ILE A 452 18.33 7.17 11.42
N LEU A 453 18.66 6.52 12.53
CA LEU A 453 19.91 6.78 13.26
C LEU A 453 21.14 6.36 12.44
N THR A 454 21.09 5.19 11.82
CA THR A 454 22.19 4.67 11.00
C THR A 454 22.42 5.47 9.72
N ASN A 455 21.36 6.01 9.10
CA ASN A 455 21.47 6.91 7.96
C ASN A 455 22.25 8.19 8.28
N ASN A 456 22.25 8.63 9.54
CA ASN A 456 23.08 9.77 9.93
C ASN A 456 24.57 9.47 9.73
N PHE A 457 25.01 8.22 9.85
CA PHE A 457 26.42 7.85 9.69
C PHE A 457 26.81 7.56 8.23
N VAL A 458 25.85 7.53 7.31
CA VAL A 458 26.15 7.40 5.88
C VAL A 458 26.80 8.71 5.40
N PRO A 459 27.94 8.65 4.70
CA PRO A 459 28.57 9.86 4.21
C PRO A 459 27.85 10.30 2.92
N CYS A 460 27.35 11.54 2.91
CA CYS A 460 26.74 12.16 1.74
C CYS A 460 27.65 13.24 1.13
N ASN A 461 27.34 13.69 -0.08
CA ASN A 461 28.09 14.77 -0.76
C ASN A 461 28.25 16.04 0.09
N GLY A 462 27.31 16.33 0.99
CA GLY A 462 27.42 17.49 1.90
C GLY A 462 28.34 17.30 3.10
N ARG A 463 28.76 16.06 3.39
CA ARG A 463 29.68 15.72 4.49
C ARG A 463 31.10 15.41 4.01
N PHE A 464 31.27 15.03 2.75
CA PHE A 464 32.58 14.99 2.12
C PHE A 464 33.00 16.42 1.76
N ALA A 465 33.98 16.96 2.48
CA ALA A 465 34.59 18.23 2.10
C ALA A 465 35.33 18.06 0.76
N PRO A 466 35.04 18.83 -0.29
CA PRO A 466 35.83 18.78 -1.52
C PRO A 466 37.25 19.28 -1.20
N PRO A 467 38.30 18.47 -1.46
CA PRO A 467 39.65 18.82 -1.06
C PRO A 467 40.23 20.01 -1.84
N HIS A 468 39.70 20.35 -3.03
CA HIS A 468 40.08 21.54 -3.79
C HIS A 468 38.94 22.08 -4.67
N LYS A 469 39.03 23.39 -4.97
CA LYS A 469 38.10 24.23 -5.75
C LYS A 469 37.28 23.46 -6.80
N GLY A 470 36.00 23.24 -6.52
CA GLY A 470 34.99 22.89 -7.52
C GLY A 470 35.07 21.47 -8.10
N GLN A 471 35.99 20.61 -7.65
CA GLN A 471 36.10 19.24 -8.15
C GLN A 471 35.65 18.22 -7.10
N ILE A 472 34.68 17.37 -7.47
CA ILE A 472 34.38 16.14 -6.75
C ILE A 472 35.33 15.08 -7.29
N TYR A 473 36.46 14.88 -6.61
CA TYR A 473 37.37 13.78 -6.95
C TYR A 473 36.68 12.45 -6.62
N ALA A 474 36.72 11.51 -7.57
CA ALA A 474 36.49 10.08 -7.33
C ALA A 474 37.66 9.48 -6.53
N GLY A 475 37.96 10.07 -5.37
CA GLY A 475 38.88 9.51 -4.41
C GLY A 475 38.12 8.47 -3.61
N ILE A 476 38.28 7.21 -3.97
CA ILE A 476 38.07 6.09 -3.06
C ILE A 476 39.05 6.30 -1.89
N CYS A 477 38.68 7.12 -0.91
CA CYS A 477 39.25 7.02 0.41
C CYS A 477 38.60 5.79 1.05
N VAL A 478 39.27 4.68 0.77
CA VAL A 478 39.23 3.40 1.49
C VAL A 478 38.69 3.57 2.91
N PHE A 479 37.57 2.91 3.18
CA PHE A 479 37.39 2.17 4.42
C PHE A 479 37.55 0.68 4.10
#